data_AF-A0A624P5E2-F1
#
_entry.id   AF-A0A624P5E2-F1
#
_cell.length_a   1.000
_cell.length_b   1.000
_cell.length_c   1.000
_cell.angle_alpha   90.00
_cell.angle_beta   90.00
_cell.angle_gamma   90.00
#
_symmetry.space_group_name_H-M   'P 1'
#
loop_
_entity.id
_entity.type
_entity.pdbx_description
1 polymer ?
#
loop_
_entity_poly.entity_id
_entity_poly.type
_entity_poly.pdbx_seq_one_letter_code
_entity_poly.pdbx_strand_id
1 'polypeptide(L)'
;MSQLTELTDFLIANMPRRAMQGFDSQMDEIAFIPAQRDTGLGQYRIAIIRYNAVLTWERYPYREYDPKILMALFMSWLCQNERALFEETGIDAELPEFDIETIDQETAIMVVTLPMVEELNLIPDPKGQIPFDGQRWKLANPEVWTADEVTVIPVNEGDG
;
A
#
# COMPACT_ATOMS: atom_id res chain seq x y z
N MET A 1 -4.28 -2.50 -7.62
CA MET A 1 -2.85 -2.25 -7.39
C MET A 1 -2.52 -2.81 -6.01
N SER A 2 -1.29 -3.26 -5.75
CA SER A 2 -0.95 -3.73 -4.39
C SER A 2 -0.74 -2.53 -3.47
N GLN A 3 -0.82 -2.75 -2.14
CA GLN A 3 -0.51 -1.70 -1.16
C GLN A 3 0.92 -1.17 -1.33
N LEU A 4 1.87 -2.02 -1.74
CA LEU A 4 3.23 -1.58 -2.05
C LEU A 4 3.25 -0.58 -3.21
N THR A 5 2.53 -0.87 -4.31
CA THR A 5 2.45 0.05 -5.45
C THR A 5 1.85 1.39 -5.02
N GLU A 6 0.79 1.38 -4.23
CA GLU A 6 0.13 2.60 -3.74
C GLU A 6 1.04 3.45 -2.86
N LEU A 7 1.79 2.83 -1.93
CA LEU A 7 2.79 3.50 -1.11
C LEU A 7 3.93 4.08 -1.97
N THR A 8 4.45 3.29 -2.92
CA THR A 8 5.51 3.70 -3.83
C THR A 8 5.09 4.91 -4.67
N ASP A 9 3.91 4.87 -5.27
CA ASP A 9 3.36 5.98 -6.05
C ASP A 9 3.13 7.22 -5.19
N PHE A 10 2.61 7.05 -3.98
CA PHE A 10 2.43 8.13 -3.02
C PHE A 10 3.76 8.82 -2.66
N LEU A 11 4.82 8.05 -2.38
CA LEU A 11 6.13 8.59 -2.06
C LEU A 11 6.74 9.33 -3.26
N ILE A 12 6.68 8.75 -4.47
CA ILE A 12 7.18 9.37 -5.70
C ILE A 12 6.45 10.69 -5.97
N ALA A 13 5.14 10.75 -5.74
CA ALA A 13 4.34 11.95 -5.98
C ALA A 13 4.65 13.10 -5.00
N ASN A 14 5.08 12.78 -3.77
CA ASN A 14 5.28 13.77 -2.70
C ASN A 14 6.76 14.08 -2.40
N MET A 15 7.70 13.33 -2.98
CA MET A 15 9.13 13.55 -2.80
C MET A 15 9.76 14.28 -3.99
N PRO A 16 10.75 15.16 -3.74
CA PRO A 16 11.48 15.81 -4.81
C PRO A 16 12.27 14.78 -5.60
N ARG A 17 12.30 14.91 -6.94
CA ARG A 17 12.98 13.97 -7.85
C ARG A 17 14.43 13.67 -7.46
N ARG A 18 15.14 14.65 -6.86
CA ARG A 18 16.51 14.48 -6.37
C ARG A 18 16.60 13.49 -5.20
N ALA A 19 15.65 13.51 -4.28
CA ALA A 19 15.59 12.59 -3.15
C ALA A 19 15.10 11.18 -3.54
N MET A 20 14.53 11.01 -4.73
CA MET A 20 14.11 9.72 -5.29
C MET A 20 15.17 9.06 -6.19
N GLN A 21 16.40 9.58 -6.21
CA GLN A 21 17.48 8.94 -6.97
C GLN A 21 17.97 7.67 -6.29
N GLY A 22 18.10 6.59 -7.07
CA GLY A 22 18.47 5.27 -6.51
C GLY A 22 17.41 4.71 -5.57
N PHE A 23 16.16 5.15 -5.72
CA PHE A 23 15.03 4.60 -4.99
C PHE A 23 14.51 3.33 -5.67
N ASP A 24 14.24 2.30 -4.87
CA ASP A 24 13.57 1.09 -5.29
C ASP A 24 12.62 0.58 -4.19
N SER A 25 11.65 -0.25 -4.56
CA SER A 25 10.67 -0.82 -3.64
C SER A 25 10.29 -2.23 -4.06
N GLN A 26 10.32 -3.17 -3.12
CA GLN A 26 10.03 -4.57 -3.39
C GLN A 26 9.26 -5.24 -2.23
N MET A 27 8.58 -6.33 -2.55
CA MET A 27 8.01 -7.22 -1.55
C MET A 27 9.09 -8.22 -1.12
N ASP A 28 9.28 -8.38 0.18
CA ASP A 28 10.16 -9.39 0.76
C ASP A 28 9.40 -10.27 1.76
N GLU A 29 9.92 -11.46 2.02
CA GLU A 29 9.36 -12.43 2.99
C GLU A 29 7.86 -12.74 2.80
N ILE A 30 7.44 -12.95 1.54
CA ILE A 30 6.03 -13.22 1.21
C ILE A 30 5.57 -14.54 1.83
N ALA A 31 4.46 -14.48 2.58
CA ALA A 31 3.75 -15.60 3.16
C ALA A 31 2.24 -15.48 2.91
N PHE A 32 1.51 -16.59 3.04
CA PHE A 32 0.07 -16.65 2.84
C PHE A 32 -0.64 -17.14 4.10
N ILE A 33 -1.79 -16.53 4.38
CA ILE A 33 -2.71 -16.95 5.43
C ILE A 33 -3.95 -17.52 4.75
N PRO A 34 -4.33 -18.78 5.00
CA PRO A 34 -5.58 -19.34 4.52
C PRO A 34 -6.76 -18.52 5.03
N ALA A 35 -7.51 -17.93 4.10
CA ALA A 35 -8.61 -17.01 4.42
C ALA A 35 -9.72 -17.10 3.36
N GLN A 36 -10.04 -18.33 2.94
CA GLN A 36 -11.00 -18.57 1.87
C GLN A 36 -12.42 -18.16 2.31
N ARG A 37 -13.02 -17.22 1.58
CA ARG A 37 -14.43 -16.84 1.77
C ARG A 37 -14.99 -16.15 0.54
N ASP A 38 -16.30 -16.31 0.35
CA ASP A 38 -17.07 -15.40 -0.50
C ASP A 38 -17.12 -14.03 0.19
N THR A 39 -16.63 -12.98 -0.48
CA THR A 39 -16.60 -11.61 0.06
C THR A 39 -17.81 -10.79 -0.39
N GLY A 40 -18.75 -11.38 -1.13
CA GLY A 40 -19.87 -10.69 -1.74
C GLY A 40 -19.49 -10.03 -3.07
N LEU A 41 -20.48 -9.45 -3.76
CA LEU A 41 -20.32 -8.75 -5.05
C LEU A 41 -19.63 -9.58 -6.15
N GLY A 42 -19.72 -10.92 -6.07
CA GLY A 42 -19.08 -11.82 -7.03
C GLY A 42 -17.56 -11.92 -6.88
N GLN A 43 -17.02 -11.44 -5.76
CA GLN A 43 -15.61 -11.59 -5.40
C GLN A 43 -15.42 -12.78 -4.45
N TYR A 44 -14.28 -13.44 -4.58
CA TYR A 44 -13.89 -14.56 -3.74
C TYR A 44 -12.47 -14.36 -3.24
N ARG A 45 -12.29 -14.26 -1.93
CA ARG A 45 -10.96 -14.21 -1.32
C ARG A 45 -10.41 -15.63 -1.25
N ILE A 46 -9.23 -15.87 -1.85
CA ILE A 46 -8.58 -17.19 -1.82
C ILE A 46 -7.52 -17.29 -0.72
N ALA A 47 -6.90 -16.17 -0.35
CA ALA A 47 -5.94 -16.06 0.75
C ALA A 47 -5.77 -14.60 1.18
N ILE A 48 -5.08 -14.40 2.31
CA ILE A 48 -4.45 -13.11 2.63
C ILE A 48 -2.95 -13.25 2.38
N ILE A 49 -2.35 -12.25 1.75
CA ILE A 49 -0.91 -12.13 1.54
C ILE A 49 -0.35 -11.31 2.69
N ARG A 50 0.73 -11.79 3.29
CA ARG A 50 1.57 -11.04 4.24
C ARG A 50 2.96 -10.92 3.65
N TYR A 51 3.55 -9.74 3.70
CA TYR A 51 4.92 -9.50 3.24
C TYR A 51 5.51 -8.28 3.94
N ASN A 52 6.82 -8.08 3.80
CA ASN A 52 7.49 -6.85 4.19
C ASN A 52 7.66 -5.98 2.94
N ALA A 53 7.14 -4.76 2.96
CA ALA A 53 7.52 -3.74 2.00
C ALA A 53 8.93 -3.26 2.37
N VAL A 54 9.89 -3.52 1.49
CA VAL A 54 11.28 -3.05 1.63
C VAL A 54 11.51 -1.95 0.61
N LEU A 55 11.73 -0.74 1.11
CA LEU A 55 11.98 0.45 0.30
C LEU A 55 13.41 0.94 0.55
N THR A 56 14.17 1.10 -0.52
CA THR A 56 15.61 1.41 -0.44
C THR A 56 15.91 2.71 -1.17
N TRP A 57 16.74 3.55 -0.56
CA TRP A 57 17.41 4.68 -1.21
C TRP A 57 18.91 4.46 -1.12
N GLU A 58 19.58 4.26 -2.26
CA GLU A 58 21.03 4.04 -2.27
C GLU A 58 21.85 5.32 -2.01
N ARG A 59 21.28 6.51 -2.25
CA ARG A 59 22.00 7.79 -2.16
C ARG A 59 21.10 8.93 -1.66
N TYR A 60 20.42 8.75 -0.54
CA TYR A 60 19.51 9.76 -0.01
C TYR A 60 20.27 11.03 0.43
N PRO A 61 19.94 12.21 -0.12
CA PRO A 61 20.65 13.47 0.15
C PRO A 61 20.23 14.13 1.47
N TYR A 62 20.58 13.52 2.60
CA TYR A 62 20.05 13.86 3.94
C TYR A 62 20.39 15.27 4.46
N ARG A 63 21.37 15.97 3.85
CA ARG A 63 21.68 17.37 4.17
C ARG A 63 20.88 18.38 3.36
N GLU A 64 20.48 18.01 2.14
CA GLU A 64 19.62 18.84 1.28
C GLU A 64 18.14 18.65 1.65
N TYR A 65 17.76 17.44 2.09
CA TYR A 65 16.38 17.08 2.40
C TYR A 65 16.30 16.38 3.76
N ASP A 66 15.58 16.99 4.70
CA ASP A 66 15.39 16.46 6.05
C ASP A 66 14.71 15.07 5.98
N PRO A 67 15.37 13.99 6.44
CA PRO A 67 14.78 12.65 6.48
C PRO A 67 13.44 12.58 7.24
N LYS A 68 13.17 13.52 8.15
CA LYS A 68 11.88 13.59 8.86
C LYS A 68 10.70 13.83 7.94
N ILE A 69 10.91 14.44 6.77
CA ILE A 69 9.86 14.59 5.76
C ILE A 69 9.44 13.20 5.25
N LEU A 70 10.41 12.34 4.94
CA LEU A 70 10.13 10.96 4.53
C LEU A 70 9.38 10.19 5.63
N MET A 71 9.87 10.27 6.88
CA MET A 71 9.20 9.64 8.04
C MET A 71 7.75 10.14 8.19
N ALA A 72 7.52 11.45 8.04
CA ALA A 72 6.18 12.02 8.10
C ALA A 72 5.28 11.55 6.94
N LEU A 73 5.81 11.36 5.74
CA LEU A 73 5.07 10.81 4.61
C LEU A 73 4.60 9.37 4.89
N PHE A 74 5.49 8.51 5.42
CA PHE A 74 5.09 7.16 5.82
C PHE A 74 3.97 7.18 6.86
N MET A 75 4.10 8.00 7.91
CA MET A 75 3.06 8.13 8.92
C MET A 75 1.76 8.70 8.35
N SER A 76 1.84 9.68 7.45
CA SER A 76 0.67 10.26 6.78
C SER A 76 -0.06 9.23 5.93
N TRP A 77 0.67 8.40 5.18
CA TRP A 77 0.08 7.31 4.40
C TRP A 77 -0.58 6.27 5.31
N LEU A 78 0.09 5.86 6.39
CA LEU A 78 -0.49 4.90 7.36
C LEU A 78 -1.75 5.43 8.04
N CYS A 79 -1.84 6.73 8.32
CA CYS A 79 -3.04 7.33 8.89
C CYS A 79 -4.23 7.40 7.91
N GLN A 80 -3.98 7.37 6.61
CA GLN A 80 -5.01 7.45 5.57
C GLN A 80 -5.51 6.07 5.11
N ASN A 81 -4.71 5.03 5.31
CA ASN A 81 -5.02 3.69 4.84
C ASN A 81 -5.54 2.83 5.99
N GLU A 82 -6.75 2.29 5.83
CA GLU A 82 -7.34 1.39 6.81
C GLU A 82 -6.53 0.10 6.92
N ARG A 83 -6.11 -0.25 8.14
CA ARG A 83 -5.33 -1.46 8.43
C ARG A 83 -6.18 -2.56 9.09
N ALA A 84 -7.47 -2.62 8.78
CA ALA A 84 -8.42 -3.58 9.38
C ALA A 84 -8.01 -5.05 9.16
N LEU A 85 -7.29 -5.35 8.08
CA LEU A 85 -6.82 -6.72 7.80
C LEU A 85 -5.76 -7.21 8.80
N PHE A 86 -5.00 -6.31 9.44
CA PHE A 86 -4.11 -6.67 10.55
C PHE A 86 -4.91 -7.18 11.75
N GLU A 87 -6.02 -6.51 12.09
CA GLU A 87 -6.93 -6.93 13.15
C GLU A 87 -7.57 -8.29 12.83
N GLU A 88 -8.03 -8.48 11.59
CA GLU A 88 -8.64 -9.75 11.14
C GLU A 88 -7.67 -10.93 11.25
N THR A 89 -6.39 -10.71 10.93
CA THR A 89 -5.36 -11.75 10.92
C THR A 89 -4.69 -11.97 12.28
N GLY A 90 -4.93 -11.09 13.25
CA GLY A 90 -4.23 -11.09 14.53
C GLY A 90 -2.73 -10.78 14.40
N ILE A 91 -2.33 -10.10 13.32
CA ILE A 91 -0.95 -9.65 13.11
C ILE A 91 -0.81 -8.25 13.68
N ASP A 92 0.26 -8.01 14.41
CA ASP A 92 0.54 -6.67 14.93
C ASP A 92 0.83 -5.69 13.78
N ALA A 93 0.10 -4.58 13.78
CA ALA A 93 0.26 -3.50 12.82
C ALA A 93 1.49 -2.64 13.17
N GLU A 94 2.67 -3.19 12.96
CA GLU A 94 3.94 -2.52 13.27
C GLU A 94 4.12 -1.24 12.43
N LEU A 95 4.88 -0.30 13.00
CA LEU A 95 5.29 0.94 12.36
C LEU A 95 6.49 0.70 11.44
N PRO A 96 6.77 1.60 10.47
CA PRO A 96 7.92 1.45 9.59
C PRO A 96 9.22 1.54 10.40
N GLU A 97 10.13 0.62 10.15
CA GLU A 97 11.48 0.62 10.68
C GLU A 97 12.44 1.24 9.67
N PHE A 98 13.26 2.20 10.11
CA PHE A 98 14.26 2.86 9.28
C PHE A 98 15.66 2.40 9.70
N ASP A 99 16.38 1.78 8.77
CA ASP A 99 17.81 1.56 8.86
C ASP A 99 18.54 2.59 7.99
N ILE A 100 19.46 3.35 8.60
CA ILE A 100 20.12 4.48 7.95
C ILE A 100 21.63 4.37 8.16
N GLU A 101 22.35 4.24 7.05
CA GLU A 101 23.81 4.20 7.03
C GLU A 101 24.35 5.39 6.24
N THR A 102 25.11 6.28 6.88
CA THR A 102 25.75 7.40 6.19
C THR A 102 26.92 6.91 5.34
N ILE A 103 26.88 7.17 4.02
CA ILE A 103 27.96 6.82 3.09
C ILE A 103 29.06 7.88 3.14
N ASP A 104 28.65 9.14 3.06
CA ASP A 104 29.53 10.31 3.07
C ASP A 104 28.84 11.49 3.78
N GLN A 105 29.41 12.69 3.68
CA GLN A 105 28.85 13.87 4.35
C GLN A 105 27.56 14.41 3.72
N GLU A 106 27.17 13.92 2.54
CA GLU A 106 26.03 14.43 1.78
C GLU A 106 24.94 13.38 1.58
N THR A 107 25.30 12.09 1.56
CA THR A 107 24.41 10.98 1.21
C THR A 107 24.44 9.81 2.20
N ALA A 108 23.29 9.17 2.34
CA ALA A 108 23.09 7.98 3.17
C ALA A 108 22.35 6.88 2.37
N ILE A 109 22.63 5.63 2.71
CA ILE A 109 21.75 4.51 2.38
C ILE A 109 20.60 4.55 3.39
N MET A 110 19.37 4.44 2.91
CA MET A 110 18.21 4.23 3.77
C MET A 110 17.46 3.00 3.31
N VAL A 111 17.13 2.12 4.25
CA VAL A 111 16.26 0.98 4.05
C VAL A 111 15.09 1.14 5.00
N VAL A 112 13.88 1.08 4.46
CA VAL A 112 12.65 1.13 5.24
C VAL A 112 11.94 -0.20 5.09
N THR A 113 11.64 -0.83 6.22
CA THR A 113 10.87 -2.08 6.27
C THR A 113 9.52 -1.78 6.90
N LEU A 114 8.45 -2.18 6.22
CA LEU A 114 7.08 -2.00 6.69
C LEU A 114 6.26 -3.27 6.45
N PRO A 115 5.77 -3.94 7.51
CA PRO A 115 4.88 -5.08 7.35
C PRO A 115 3.57 -4.68 6.64
N MET A 116 3.14 -5.49 5.69
CA MET A 116 1.91 -5.29 4.91
C MET A 116 1.07 -6.57 4.91
N VAL A 117 -0.25 -6.38 4.88
CA VAL A 117 -1.19 -7.44 4.58
C VAL A 117 -2.21 -6.96 3.55
N GLU A 118 -2.48 -7.78 2.54
CA GLU A 118 -3.49 -7.49 1.51
C GLU A 118 -4.28 -8.75 1.13
N GLU A 119 -5.51 -8.54 0.67
CA GLU A 119 -6.37 -9.64 0.23
C GLU A 119 -5.96 -10.15 -1.15
N LEU A 120 -5.92 -11.47 -1.32
CA LEU A 120 -5.85 -12.09 -2.64
C LEU A 120 -7.26 -12.46 -3.09
N ASN A 121 -7.89 -11.55 -3.81
CA ASN A 121 -9.26 -11.71 -4.28
C ASN A 121 -9.32 -12.12 -5.76
N LEU A 122 -10.34 -12.89 -6.10
CA LEU A 122 -10.63 -13.41 -7.43
C LEU A 122 -12.04 -12.99 -7.86
N ILE A 123 -12.21 -12.76 -9.17
CA ILE A 123 -13.51 -12.57 -9.81
C ILE A 123 -13.68 -13.61 -10.93
N PRO A 124 -14.85 -14.26 -11.06
CA PRO A 124 -15.10 -15.20 -12.14
C PRO A 124 -14.90 -14.53 -13.51
N ASP A 125 -14.12 -15.16 -14.37
CA ASP A 125 -13.89 -14.69 -15.73
C ASP A 125 -13.59 -15.90 -16.63
N PRO A 126 -14.44 -16.24 -17.61
CA PRO A 126 -14.20 -17.36 -18.53
C PRO A 126 -12.88 -17.25 -19.32
N LYS A 127 -12.34 -16.04 -19.49
CA LYS A 127 -11.04 -15.76 -20.13
C LYS A 127 -9.93 -15.54 -19.09
N GLY A 128 -10.24 -15.65 -17.80
CA GLY A 128 -9.31 -15.49 -16.71
C GLY A 128 -8.20 -16.54 -16.73
N GLN A 129 -7.03 -16.15 -16.25
CA GLN A 129 -5.82 -16.98 -16.28
C GLN A 129 -5.73 -17.99 -15.13
N ILE A 130 -6.59 -17.85 -14.10
CA ILE A 130 -6.48 -18.61 -12.85
C ILE A 130 -7.52 -19.75 -12.87
N PRO A 131 -7.09 -21.02 -12.89
CA PRO A 131 -7.98 -22.16 -12.69
C PRO A 131 -8.23 -22.39 -11.19
N PHE A 132 -9.48 -22.30 -10.74
CA PHE A 132 -9.85 -22.57 -9.34
C PHE A 132 -11.30 -23.03 -9.25
N ASP A 133 -11.59 -23.99 -8.37
CA ASP A 133 -12.94 -24.55 -8.12
C ASP A 133 -13.75 -24.89 -9.39
N GLY A 134 -13.11 -25.56 -10.35
CA GLY A 134 -13.77 -25.99 -11.59
C GLY A 134 -14.07 -24.88 -12.62
N GLN A 135 -13.73 -23.62 -12.34
CA GLN A 135 -13.94 -22.50 -13.27
C GLN A 135 -12.67 -21.65 -13.49
N ARG A 136 -12.80 -20.58 -14.30
CA ARG A 136 -11.73 -19.63 -14.59
C ARG A 136 -11.98 -18.30 -13.88
N TRP A 137 -10.90 -17.72 -13.38
CA TRP A 137 -10.90 -16.50 -12.58
C TRP A 137 -9.79 -15.57 -13.05
N LYS A 138 -9.95 -14.30 -12.72
CA LYS A 138 -8.88 -13.29 -12.74
C LYS A 138 -8.71 -12.70 -11.35
N LEU A 139 -7.58 -12.03 -11.11
CA LEU A 139 -7.41 -11.23 -9.90
C LEU A 139 -8.48 -10.14 -9.87
N ALA A 140 -9.12 -9.96 -8.73
CA ALA A 140 -9.89 -8.75 -8.48
C ALA A 140 -8.90 -7.58 -8.42
N ASN A 141 -9.14 -6.52 -9.18
CA ASN A 141 -8.46 -5.27 -8.87
C ASN A 141 -9.03 -4.77 -7.54
N PRO A 142 -8.21 -4.32 -6.58
CA PRO A 142 -8.75 -3.51 -5.50
C PRO A 142 -9.30 -2.25 -6.16
N GLU A 143 -10.63 -2.17 -6.25
CA GLU A 143 -11.30 -0.92 -6.52
C GLU A 143 -10.98 -0.03 -5.33
N VAL A 144 -10.26 1.06 -5.60
CA VAL A 144 -10.25 2.21 -4.70
C VAL A 144 -11.71 2.50 -4.41
N TRP A 145 -12.12 2.43 -3.15
CA TRP A 145 -13.42 2.93 -2.70
C TRP A 145 -13.42 4.45 -2.91
N THR A 146 -13.62 4.87 -4.15
CA THR A 146 -14.11 6.21 -4.44
C THR A 146 -15.55 6.16 -3.96
N ALA A 147 -15.83 6.80 -2.82
CA ALA A 147 -17.20 7.01 -2.40
C ALA A 147 -17.91 7.76 -3.52
N ASP A 148 -18.66 7.04 -4.34
CA ASP A 148 -19.52 7.63 -5.36
C ASP A 148 -20.67 8.38 -4.66
N GLU A 149 -20.74 9.67 -4.94
CA GLU A 149 -21.82 10.64 -4.71
C GLU A 149 -22.21 11.00 -3.26
N VAL A 150 -21.57 12.05 -2.74
CA VAL A 150 -22.28 12.99 -1.85
C VAL A 150 -23.07 13.96 -2.74
N THR A 151 -24.39 13.77 -2.81
CA THR A 151 -25.30 14.81 -3.33
C THR A 151 -25.36 15.93 -2.30
N VAL A 152 -24.60 17.00 -2.53
CA VAL A 152 -24.76 18.25 -1.76
C VAL A 152 -26.03 18.94 -2.27
N ILE A 153 -27.07 18.97 -1.44
CA ILE A 153 -28.26 19.79 -1.71
C ILE A 153 -27.94 21.20 -1.18
N PRO A 154 -27.75 22.22 -2.05
CA PRO A 154 -27.66 23.59 -1.57
C PRO A 154 -29.02 23.99 -1.00
N VAL A 155 -29.04 24.38 0.28
CA VAL A 155 -30.18 25.09 0.86
C VAL A 155 -30.17 26.48 0.24
N ASN A 156 -31.13 26.76 -0.65
CA ASN A 156 -31.38 28.11 -1.11
C ASN A 156 -31.84 28.96 0.07
N GLU A 157 -31.01 29.92 0.47
CA GLU A 157 -31.51 31.12 1.16
C GLU A 157 -32.40 31.87 0.18
N GLY A 158 -33.70 31.82 0.46
CA GLY A 158 -34.74 32.59 -0.21
C GLY A 158 -35.56 33.34 0.82
N ASP A 159 -35.26 34.62 0.93
CA ASP A 159 -36.12 35.77 1.23
C ASP A 159 -37.19 35.67 2.33
N GLY A 160 -36.98 36.48 3.37
CA GLY A 160 -37.97 36.97 4.32
C GLY A 160 -37.45 38.18 5.08
#